data_AF-A0A3N9U917-F1
#
_entry.id   AF-A0A3N9U917-F1
#
_cell.length_a   1.000
_cell.length_b   1.000
_cell.length_c   1.000
_cell.angle_alpha   90.00
_cell.angle_beta   90.00
_cell.angle_gamma   90.00
#
_symmetry.space_group_name_H-M   'P 1'
#
loop_
_entity.id
_entity.type
_entity.pdbx_description
1 polymer ?
#
loop_
_entity_poly.entity_id
_entity_poly.type
_entity_poly.pdbx_seq_one_letter_code
_entity_poly.pdbx_strand_id
1 'polypeptide(L)'
;MNHTTISRLGFYVALYGVVAILFWIGFFKYHPDEAAAIQGIVASSPLMAWLYDVASVNQVSAAIGTAEIIVGLLVAAYPISKKAGLVGGALASVIFLTTTSFLLTTPGVLHVSSLSGDTLAFPSLFGGFLAKDLVLLGASLVITGSAWQAVSAERSAQHAQDDALVADAA
;
A
#
# COMPACT_ATOMS: atom_id res chain seq x y z
N MET A 1 30.04 7.61 -1.79
CA MET A 1 28.67 7.97 -2.19
C MET A 1 28.26 9.20 -1.41
N ASN A 2 27.68 10.22 -2.04
CA ASN A 2 27.13 11.39 -1.33
C ASN A 2 25.72 11.10 -0.80
N HIS A 3 25.25 11.88 0.17
CA HIS A 3 23.96 11.67 0.85
C HIS A 3 22.78 11.63 -0.14
N THR A 4 22.81 12.45 -1.19
CA THR A 4 21.77 12.49 -2.24
C THR A 4 21.65 11.19 -3.03
N THR A 5 22.77 10.53 -3.34
CA THR A 5 22.75 9.24 -4.05
C THR A 5 22.14 8.14 -3.18
N ILE A 6 22.48 8.09 -1.89
CA ILE A 6 21.93 7.08 -0.96
C ILE A 6 20.42 7.30 -0.78
N SER A 7 19.97 8.53 -0.57
CA SER A 7 18.54 8.84 -0.43
C SER A 7 17.76 8.46 -1.69
N ARG A 8 18.30 8.77 -2.89
CA ARG A 8 17.66 8.40 -4.15
C ARG A 8 17.59 6.89 -4.33
N LEU A 9 18.66 6.17 -4.04
CA LEU A 9 18.68 4.71 -4.11
C LEU A 9 17.66 4.11 -3.14
N GLY A 10 17.68 4.55 -1.87
CA GLY A 10 16.75 4.08 -0.85
C GLY A 10 15.30 4.34 -1.22
N PHE A 11 14.99 5.50 -1.80
CA PHE A 11 13.66 5.81 -2.31
C PHE A 11 13.22 4.82 -3.40
N TYR A 12 14.06 4.56 -4.41
CA TYR A 12 13.69 3.63 -5.49
C TYR A 12 13.63 2.18 -5.03
N VAL A 13 14.47 1.77 -4.08
CA VAL A 13 14.37 0.45 -3.45
C VAL A 13 13.05 0.30 -2.71
N ALA A 14 12.67 1.30 -1.91
CA ALA A 14 11.38 1.30 -1.21
C ALA A 14 10.20 1.28 -2.19
N LEU A 15 10.28 2.09 -3.26
CA LEU A 15 9.27 2.18 -4.31
C LEU A 15 9.06 0.84 -5.00
N TYR A 16 10.12 0.24 -5.55
CA TYR A 16 10.00 -1.02 -6.25
C TYR A 16 9.79 -2.21 -5.30
N GLY A 17 10.17 -2.08 -4.02
CA GLY A 17 9.78 -3.02 -2.97
C GLY A 17 8.26 -3.03 -2.76
N VAL A 18 7.62 -1.87 -2.66
CA VAL A 18 6.16 -1.75 -2.60
C VAL A 18 5.50 -2.35 -3.84
N VAL A 19 6.01 -2.04 -5.04
CA VAL A 19 5.49 -2.60 -6.30
C VAL A 19 5.60 -4.12 -6.32
N ALA A 20 6.76 -4.67 -5.98
CA ALA A 20 6.99 -6.11 -5.97
C ALA A 20 6.05 -6.83 -5.01
N ILE A 21 5.84 -6.30 -3.80
CA ILE A 21 4.93 -6.91 -2.83
C ILE A 21 3.48 -6.83 -3.30
N LEU A 22 3.02 -5.67 -3.79
CA LEU A 22 1.64 -5.53 -4.30
C LEU A 22 1.36 -6.47 -5.48
N PHE A 23 2.31 -6.64 -6.40
CA PHE A 23 2.17 -7.60 -7.48
C PHE A 23 2.20 -9.04 -7.00
N TRP A 24 3.09 -9.35 -6.05
CA TRP A 24 3.18 -10.69 -5.48
C TRP A 24 1.86 -11.09 -4.83
N ILE A 25 1.39 -10.33 -3.84
CA ILE A 25 0.16 -10.66 -3.12
C ILE A 25 -1.06 -10.59 -4.04
N GLY A 26 -1.13 -9.59 -4.93
CA GLY A 26 -2.24 -9.43 -5.85
C GLY A 26 -2.34 -10.56 -6.89
N PHE A 27 -1.21 -11.11 -7.33
CA PHE A 27 -1.20 -12.27 -8.20
C PHE A 27 -1.71 -13.54 -7.48
N PHE A 28 -1.31 -13.76 -6.23
CA PHE A 28 -1.76 -14.94 -5.48
C PHE A 28 -3.25 -14.91 -5.15
N LYS A 29 -3.90 -13.74 -5.14
CA LYS A 29 -5.36 -13.61 -4.91
C LYS A 29 -6.23 -14.33 -5.93
N TYR A 30 -5.69 -14.72 -7.08
CA TYR A 30 -6.40 -15.53 -8.07
C TYR A 30 -6.36 -17.04 -7.75
N HIS A 31 -5.57 -17.47 -6.76
CA HIS A 31 -5.50 -18.86 -6.33
C HIS A 31 -6.64 -19.20 -5.36
N PRO A 32 -7.33 -20.35 -5.51
CA PRO A 32 -8.44 -20.75 -4.63
C PRO A 32 -8.05 -20.83 -3.15
N ASP A 33 -6.84 -21.32 -2.86
CA ASP A 33 -6.34 -21.42 -1.48
C ASP A 33 -6.21 -20.05 -0.81
N GLU A 34 -5.75 -19.04 -1.57
CA GLU A 34 -5.64 -17.67 -1.08
C GLU A 34 -7.02 -17.04 -0.87
N ALA A 35 -7.98 -17.34 -1.77
CA ALA A 35 -9.35 -16.87 -1.65
C ALA A 35 -10.03 -17.43 -0.38
N ALA A 36 -9.82 -18.71 -0.08
CA ALA A 36 -10.28 -19.33 1.15
C ALA A 36 -9.60 -18.74 2.40
N ALA A 37 -8.29 -18.46 2.31
CA ALA A 37 -7.52 -17.92 3.43
C ALA A 37 -8.01 -16.54 3.89
N ILE A 38 -8.39 -15.66 2.95
CA ILE A 38 -8.86 -14.31 3.32
C ILE A 38 -10.36 -14.21 3.60
N GLN A 39 -11.14 -15.24 3.27
CA GLN A 39 -12.60 -15.18 3.36
C GLN A 39 -13.07 -14.77 4.75
N GLY A 40 -12.52 -15.39 5.80
CA GLY A 40 -12.89 -15.09 7.18
C GLY A 40 -12.58 -13.65 7.59
N ILE A 41 -11.46 -13.10 7.12
CA ILE A 41 -11.02 -11.73 7.40
C ILE A 41 -11.93 -10.73 6.69
N VAL A 42 -12.19 -10.95 5.40
CA VAL A 42 -13.04 -10.07 4.59
C VAL A 42 -14.49 -10.11 5.05
N ALA A 43 -15.01 -11.28 5.42
CA ALA A 43 -16.38 -11.45 5.92
C ALA A 43 -16.60 -10.81 7.29
N SER A 44 -15.53 -10.67 8.09
CA SER A 44 -15.57 -9.98 9.38
C SER A 44 -15.48 -8.46 9.26
N SER A 45 -15.20 -7.93 8.06
CA SER A 45 -15.07 -6.49 7.82
C SER A 45 -16.42 -5.86 7.46
N PRO A 46 -16.94 -4.89 8.23
CA PRO A 46 -18.22 -4.24 7.93
C PRO A 46 -18.22 -3.47 6.59
N LEU A 47 -17.03 -3.15 6.05
CA LEU A 47 -16.90 -2.46 4.77
C LEU A 47 -16.95 -3.40 3.55
N MET A 48 -16.63 -4.68 3.74
CA MET A 48 -16.41 -5.63 2.65
C MET A 48 -17.28 -6.88 2.73
N ALA A 49 -17.91 -7.18 3.88
CA ALA A 49 -18.72 -8.37 4.07
C ALA A 49 -19.84 -8.52 3.03
N TRP A 50 -20.48 -7.42 2.63
CA TRP A 50 -21.56 -7.38 1.63
C TRP A 50 -21.12 -7.86 0.24
N LEU A 51 -19.81 -7.85 -0.07
CA LEU A 51 -19.31 -8.34 -1.37
C LEU A 51 -19.65 -9.82 -1.57
N TYR A 52 -19.76 -10.60 -0.50
CA TYR A 52 -20.12 -12.00 -0.57
C TYR A 52 -21.61 -12.25 -0.83
N ASP A 53 -22.47 -11.23 -0.72
CA ASP A 53 -23.88 -11.34 -1.09
C ASP A 53 -24.08 -11.27 -2.61
N VAL A 54 -23.10 -10.70 -3.33
CA VAL A 54 -23.18 -10.44 -4.78
C VAL A 54 -22.11 -11.15 -5.60
N ALA A 55 -21.06 -11.67 -4.96
CA ALA A 55 -19.94 -12.32 -5.62
C ALA A 55 -19.43 -13.53 -4.82
N SER A 56 -18.88 -14.51 -5.54
CA SER A 56 -18.25 -15.68 -4.92
C SER A 56 -16.94 -15.34 -4.21
N VAL A 57 -16.49 -16.24 -3.32
CA VAL A 57 -15.23 -16.11 -2.59
C VAL A 57 -14.04 -15.83 -3.51
N ASN A 58 -13.95 -16.57 -4.62
CA ASN A 58 -12.90 -16.40 -5.62
C ASN A 58 -12.99 -15.06 -6.35
N GLN A 59 -14.20 -14.58 -6.65
CA GLN A 59 -14.39 -13.29 -7.32
C GLN A 59 -14.01 -12.12 -6.43
N VAL A 60 -14.40 -12.15 -5.15
CA VAL A 60 -14.00 -11.12 -4.19
C VAL A 60 -12.49 -11.10 -4.00
N SER A 61 -11.86 -12.27 -3.86
CA SER A 61 -10.41 -12.38 -3.78
C SER A 61 -9.73 -11.81 -5.04
N ALA A 62 -10.16 -12.24 -6.23
CA ALA A 62 -9.62 -11.74 -7.49
C ALA A 62 -9.82 -10.21 -7.67
N ALA A 63 -10.93 -9.65 -7.17
CA ALA A 63 -11.17 -8.21 -7.20
C ALA A 63 -10.16 -7.44 -6.32
N ILE A 64 -9.90 -7.95 -5.10
CA ILE A 64 -8.84 -7.40 -4.22
C ILE A 64 -7.48 -7.49 -4.91
N GLY A 65 -7.15 -8.65 -5.51
CA GLY A 65 -5.89 -8.82 -6.23
C GLY A 65 -5.73 -7.88 -7.43
N THR A 66 -6.81 -7.68 -8.17
CA THR A 66 -6.85 -6.71 -9.28
C THR A 66 -6.56 -5.29 -8.77
N ALA A 67 -7.16 -4.90 -7.64
CA ALA A 67 -6.92 -3.58 -7.04
C ALA A 67 -5.46 -3.43 -6.60
N GLU A 68 -4.87 -4.44 -5.95
CA GLU A 68 -3.46 -4.45 -5.54
C GLU A 68 -2.52 -4.29 -6.74
N ILE A 69 -2.79 -5.01 -7.84
CA ILE A 69 -2.00 -4.89 -9.09
C ILE A 69 -2.15 -3.49 -9.71
N ILE A 70 -3.36 -2.94 -9.78
CA ILE A 70 -3.58 -1.58 -10.31
C ILE A 70 -2.81 -0.55 -9.46
N VAL A 71 -2.89 -0.65 -8.14
CA VAL A 71 -2.14 0.24 -7.23
C VAL A 71 -0.63 0.06 -7.42
N GLY A 72 -0.14 -1.17 -7.55
CA GLY A 72 1.27 -1.45 -7.84
C GLY A 72 1.73 -0.80 -9.15
N LEU A 73 0.91 -0.83 -10.20
CA LEU A 73 1.19 -0.16 -11.47
C LEU A 73 1.23 1.36 -11.33
N LEU A 74 0.31 1.95 -10.57
CA LEU A 74 0.31 3.39 -10.29
C LEU A 74 1.57 3.84 -9.53
N VAL A 75 1.99 3.06 -8.53
CA VAL A 75 3.25 3.30 -7.79
C VAL A 75 4.46 3.16 -8.73
N ALA A 76 4.50 2.10 -9.54
CA ALA A 76 5.57 1.86 -10.52
C ALA A 76 5.68 3.00 -11.56
N ALA A 77 4.57 3.66 -11.88
CA ALA A 77 4.53 4.77 -12.81
C ALA A 77 5.09 6.10 -12.25
N TYR A 78 5.46 6.18 -10.97
CA TYR A 78 6.05 7.38 -10.35
C TYR A 78 7.19 8.05 -11.15
N PRO A 79 8.15 7.33 -11.77
CA PRO A 79 9.22 7.96 -12.55
C PRO A 79 8.66 8.75 -13.75
N ILE A 80 7.56 8.29 -14.32
CA ILE A 80 6.93 8.80 -15.55
C ILE A 80 5.86 9.86 -15.21
N SER A 81 5.04 9.63 -14.17
CA SER A 81 3.96 10.52 -13.75
C SER A 81 3.92 10.66 -12.24
N LYS A 82 4.26 11.86 -11.74
CA LYS A 82 4.21 12.18 -10.31
C LYS A 82 2.79 12.13 -9.76
N LYS A 83 1.80 12.47 -10.58
CA LYS A 83 0.37 12.33 -10.25
C LYS A 83 -0.02 10.87 -10.08
N ALA A 84 0.41 9.98 -10.98
CA ALA A 84 0.14 8.55 -10.84
C ALA A 84 0.80 7.96 -9.59
N GLY A 85 2.08 8.30 -9.35
CA GLY A 85 2.79 7.89 -8.15
C GLY A 85 2.19 8.45 -6.86
N LEU A 86 1.60 9.65 -6.90
CA LEU A 86 0.87 10.22 -5.77
C LEU A 86 -0.39 9.42 -5.45
N VAL A 87 -1.23 9.15 -6.45
CA VAL A 87 -2.45 8.35 -6.28
C VAL A 87 -2.11 6.93 -5.85
N GLY A 88 -1.14 6.29 -6.51
CA GLY A 88 -0.68 4.95 -6.19
C GLY A 88 -0.10 4.86 -4.77
N GLY A 89 0.75 5.81 -4.39
CA GLY A 89 1.31 5.88 -3.04
C GLY A 89 0.22 6.00 -1.97
N ALA A 90 -0.75 6.90 -2.16
CA ALA A 90 -1.83 7.11 -1.21
C ALA A 90 -2.73 5.87 -1.07
N LEU A 91 -3.09 5.24 -2.18
CA LEU A 91 -3.87 4.00 -2.17
C LEU A 91 -3.09 2.84 -1.53
N ALA A 92 -1.78 2.72 -1.81
CA ALA A 92 -0.93 1.74 -1.15
C ALA A 92 -0.86 1.98 0.37
N SER A 93 -0.80 3.23 0.82
CA SER A 93 -0.87 3.56 2.25
C SER A 93 -2.17 3.11 2.88
N VAL A 94 -3.31 3.26 2.20
CA VAL A 94 -4.60 2.75 2.70
C VAL A 94 -4.60 1.22 2.81
N ILE A 95 -4.07 0.51 1.80
CA ILE A 95 -3.96 -0.95 1.81
C ILE A 95 -3.10 -1.40 3.00
N PHE A 96 -1.86 -0.90 3.12
CA PHE A 96 -0.96 -1.33 4.18
C PHE A 96 -1.37 -0.86 5.57
N LEU A 97 -2.09 0.26 5.70
CA LEU A 97 -2.71 0.66 6.96
C LEU A 97 -3.80 -0.35 7.36
N THR A 98 -4.60 -0.79 6.40
CA THR A 98 -5.63 -1.80 6.63
C THR A 98 -5.01 -3.12 7.05
N THR A 99 -3.99 -3.63 6.35
CA THR A 99 -3.33 -4.89 6.72
C THR A 99 -2.58 -4.79 8.04
N THR A 100 -1.91 -3.66 8.31
CA THR A 100 -1.27 -3.42 9.61
C THR A 100 -2.29 -3.40 10.74
N SER A 101 -3.50 -2.89 10.51
CA SER A 101 -4.56 -2.90 11.53
C SER A 101 -4.94 -4.32 11.97
N PHE A 102 -4.85 -5.30 11.07
CA PHE A 102 -5.12 -6.72 11.38
C PHE A 102 -4.17 -7.31 12.42
N LEU A 103 -2.98 -6.73 12.60
CA LEU A 103 -2.06 -7.11 13.67
C LEU A 103 -2.71 -6.92 15.06
N LEU A 104 -3.56 -5.91 15.20
CA LEU A 104 -4.20 -5.55 16.47
C LEU A 104 -5.64 -6.06 16.57
N THR A 105 -6.34 -6.17 15.43
CA THR A 105 -7.79 -6.45 15.42
C THR A 105 -8.14 -7.91 15.19
N THR A 106 -7.23 -8.73 14.64
CA THR A 106 -7.53 -10.13 14.32
C THR A 106 -7.21 -11.07 15.49
N PRO A 107 -8.19 -11.81 16.04
CA PRO A 107 -7.94 -12.80 17.08
C PRO A 107 -6.93 -13.88 16.65
N GLY A 108 -6.03 -14.28 17.55
CA GLY A 108 -5.02 -15.31 17.26
C GLY A 108 -3.79 -14.84 16.48
N VAL A 109 -3.73 -13.56 16.11
CA VAL A 109 -2.54 -12.96 15.47
C VAL A 109 -1.45 -12.62 16.49
N LEU A 110 -1.84 -12.13 17.66
CA LEU A 110 -0.96 -11.94 18.81
C LEU A 110 -1.35 -12.93 19.91
N HIS A 111 -0.41 -13.77 20.32
CA HIS A 111 -0.58 -14.64 21.48
C HIS A 111 -0.21 -13.86 22.74
N VAL A 112 -1.21 -13.60 23.58
CA VAL A 112 -1.03 -12.91 24.88
C VAL A 112 -0.84 -13.88 26.04
N SER A 113 -0.79 -15.18 25.76
CA SER A 113 -0.66 -16.24 26.76
C SER A 113 0.47 -17.17 26.35
N SER A 114 1.60 -17.08 27.05
CA SER A 114 2.71 -18.01 26.91
C SER A 114 2.53 -19.20 27.86
N LEU A 115 2.99 -20.39 27.44
CA LEU A 115 3.09 -21.59 28.30
C LEU A 115 3.99 -21.36 29.54
N SER A 116 4.74 -20.26 29.59
CA SER A 116 5.67 -19.86 30.64
C SER A 116 5.12 -18.81 31.63
N GLY A 117 3.87 -18.33 31.46
CA GLY A 117 3.23 -17.40 32.40
C GLY A 117 3.53 -15.91 32.19
N ASP A 118 4.32 -15.55 31.18
CA ASP A 118 4.59 -14.15 30.82
C ASP A 118 3.54 -13.60 29.85
N THR A 119 3.11 -12.36 30.12
CA THR A 119 2.07 -11.61 29.39
C THR A 119 2.61 -10.86 28.15
N LEU A 120 3.80 -11.20 27.66
CA LEU A 120 4.35 -10.50 26.48
C LEU A 120 3.68 -11.02 25.21
N ALA A 121 2.98 -10.13 24.50
CA ALA A 121 2.34 -10.47 23.23
C ALA A 121 3.37 -10.90 22.19
N PHE A 122 3.30 -12.16 21.74
CA PHE A 122 4.16 -12.70 20.69
C PHE A 122 3.37 -12.95 19.41
N PRO A 123 3.83 -12.49 18.23
CA PRO A 123 3.09 -12.68 16.99
C PRO A 123 3.11 -14.14 16.54
N SER A 124 1.97 -14.65 16.06
CA SER A 124 1.92 -15.91 15.31
C SER A 124 2.72 -15.79 14.01
N LEU A 125 2.93 -16.88 13.28
CA LEU A 125 3.59 -16.84 11.97
C LEU A 125 2.91 -15.84 11.02
N PHE A 126 1.57 -15.80 11.06
CA PHE A 126 0.78 -14.83 10.31
C PHE A 126 0.92 -13.40 10.87
N GLY A 127 1.00 -13.23 12.18
CA GLY A 127 1.29 -11.92 12.79
C GLY A 127 2.68 -11.37 12.44
N GLY A 128 3.69 -12.22 12.38
CA GLY A 128 5.03 -11.84 11.92
C GLY A 128 5.02 -11.42 10.45
N PHE A 129 4.23 -12.10 9.61
CA PHE A 129 4.00 -11.70 8.24
C PHE A 129 3.32 -10.33 8.12
N LEU A 130 2.31 -10.03 8.94
CA LEU A 130 1.63 -8.72 8.94
C LEU A 130 2.52 -7.59 9.48
N ALA A 131 3.40 -7.87 10.44
CA ALA A 131 4.27 -6.87 11.04
C ALA A 131 5.18 -6.17 10.00
N LYS A 132 5.59 -6.88 8.93
CA LYS A 132 6.40 -6.28 7.84
C LYS A 132 5.63 -5.19 7.08
N ASP A 133 4.30 -5.24 7.08
CA ASP A 133 3.47 -4.28 6.34
C ASP A 133 3.55 -2.89 6.96
N LEU A 134 3.96 -2.76 8.23
CA LEU A 134 4.27 -1.46 8.84
C LEU A 134 5.42 -0.74 8.11
N VAL A 135 6.42 -1.49 7.64
CA VAL A 135 7.52 -0.93 6.85
C VAL A 135 7.01 -0.49 5.48
N LEU A 136 6.11 -1.26 4.87
CA LEU A 136 5.49 -0.94 3.58
C LEU A 136 4.55 0.27 3.67
N LEU A 137 3.84 0.42 4.80
CA LEU A 137 3.08 1.63 5.12
C LEU A 137 4.02 2.84 5.16
N GLY A 138 5.13 2.76 5.89
CA GLY A 138 6.15 3.81 5.90
C GLY A 138 6.69 4.15 4.51
N ALA A 139 7.04 3.14 3.71
CA ALA A 139 7.51 3.31 2.34
C ALA A 139 6.45 4.01 1.45
N SER A 140 5.20 3.57 1.51
CA SER A 140 4.10 4.16 0.74
C SER A 140 3.82 5.62 1.10
N LEU A 141 3.92 5.99 2.38
CA LEU A 141 3.80 7.38 2.83
C LEU A 141 4.95 8.25 2.32
N VAL A 142 6.18 7.73 2.31
CA VAL A 142 7.35 8.43 1.73
C VAL A 142 7.17 8.66 0.23
N ILE A 143 6.67 7.66 -0.50
CA ILE A 143 6.34 7.79 -1.93
C ILE A 143 5.28 8.86 -2.14
N THR A 144 4.19 8.81 -1.35
CA THR A 144 3.09 9.79 -1.39
C THR A 144 3.60 11.21 -1.15
N GLY A 145 4.38 11.42 -0.08
CA GLY A 145 4.92 12.73 0.26
C GLY A 145 5.87 13.27 -0.81
N SER A 146 6.73 12.41 -1.36
CA SER A 146 7.66 12.78 -2.43
C SER A 146 6.93 13.15 -3.72
N ALA A 147 5.91 12.38 -4.07
CA ALA A 147 5.05 12.65 -5.23
C ALA A 147 4.23 13.94 -5.05
N TRP A 148 3.69 14.17 -3.85
CA TRP A 148 2.95 15.39 -3.53
C TRP A 148 3.80 16.64 -3.69
N GLN A 149 5.04 16.61 -3.18
CA GLN A 149 5.99 17.71 -3.33
C GLN A 149 6.29 17.98 -4.81
N ALA A 150 6.56 16.94 -5.59
CA ALA A 150 6.85 17.07 -7.01
C ALA A 150 5.67 17.65 -7.80
N VAL A 151 4.44 17.13 -7.58
CA VAL A 151 3.23 17.65 -8.24
C VAL A 151 2.95 19.11 -7.85
N SER A 152 3.18 19.47 -6.59
CA SER A 152 2.99 20.84 -6.12
C SER A 152 3.99 21.81 -6.77
N ALA A 153 5.25 21.40 -6.89
CA ALA A 153 6.28 22.19 -7.57
C ALA A 153 5.98 22.38 -9.06
N GLU A 154 5.55 21.32 -9.77
CA GLU A 154 5.13 21.40 -11.18
C GLU A 154 3.96 22.37 -11.38
N ARG A 155 2.96 22.36 -10.49
CA ARG A 155 1.82 23.30 -10.54
C ARG A 155 2.25 24.75 -10.33
N SER A 156 3.09 25.02 -9.33
CA SER A 156 3.58 26.37 -9.06
C SER A 156 4.40 26.92 -10.22
N ALA A 157 5.24 26.09 -10.86
CA ALA A 157 6.01 26.48 -12.03
C ALA A 157 5.11 26.81 -13.23
N GLN A 158 4.07 26.00 -13.46
CA GLN A 158 3.09 26.26 -14.53
C GLN A 158 2.37 27.58 -14.33
N HIS A 159 1.87 27.86 -13.13
CA HIS A 159 1.17 29.11 -12.82
C HIS A 159 2.09 30.33 -13.04
N ALA A 160 3.34 30.27 -12.58
CA ALA A 160 4.30 31.36 -12.79
C ALA A 160 4.60 31.60 -14.28
N GLN A 161 4.63 30.54 -15.07
CA GLN A 161 4.82 30.64 -16.52
C GLN A 161 3.61 31.23 -17.23
N ASP A 162 2.39 30.83 -16.84
CA ASP A 162 1.15 31.37 -17.38
C ASP A 162 1.01 32.87 -17.07
N ASP A 163 1.34 33.30 -15.84
CA ASP A 163 1.35 34.71 -15.44
C ASP A 163 2.35 35.54 -16.25
N ALA A 164 3.55 35.00 -16.51
CA ALA A 164 4.57 35.67 -17.32
C ALA A 164 4.13 35.84 -18.78
N LEU A 165 3.50 34.82 -19.36
CA LEU A 165 2.96 34.90 -20.73
C LEU A 165 1.84 35.94 -20.86
N VAL A 166 1.00 36.11 -19.83
CA VAL A 166 -0.04 37.15 -19.80
C VAL A 166 0.58 38.54 -19.68
N ALA A 167 1.61 38.70 -18.84
CA ALA A 167 2.31 39.97 -18.67
C ALA A 167 3.04 40.43 -19.96
N ASP A 168 3.67 39.52 -20.69
CA ASP A 168 4.35 39.81 -21.96
C ASP A 168 3.36 40.15 -23.10
N ALA A 169 2.09 39.76 -22.96
CA ALA A 169 1.03 40.01 -23.94
C ALA A 169 0.26 41.33 -23.73
N ALA A 170 0.51 42.04 -22.62
CA ALA A 170 -0.14 43.30 -22.24
C ALA A 170 0.70 44.53 -22.61
#